data_AF-A0AAV4KIW1-F1
#
_entry.id   AF-A0AAV4KIW1-F1
#
_cell.length_a   1.000
_cell.length_b   1.000
_cell.length_c   1.000
_cell.angle_alpha   90.00
_cell.angle_beta   90.00
_cell.angle_gamma   90.00
#
_symmetry.space_group_name_H-M   'P 1'
#
loop_
_entity.id
_entity.type
_entity.pdbx_description
1 polymer ?
#
loop_
_entity_poly.entity_id
_entity_poly.type
_entity_poly.pdbx_seq_one_letter_code
_entity_poly.pdbx_strand_id
1 'polypeptide(L)' 'MSRTVLERFPAGGPRGSWPAEEFAGARRDEGVPARVVMDLESDAFLVVVEQRPPERRKAEGRLVGQRTAERARE' A
#
# COMPACT_ATOMS: atom_id res chain seq x y z
N MET A 1 0.13 -7.20 1.67
CA MET A 1 0.86 -5.92 1.61
C MET A 1 0.26 -5.12 0.47
N SER A 2 -0.31 -3.95 0.73
CA SER A 2 -0.84 -3.06 -0.31
C SER A 2 0.24 -2.06 -0.68
N ARG A 3 0.55 -1.96 -1.97
CA ARG A 3 1.60 -1.10 -2.50
C ARG A 3 0.95 0.01 -3.31
N THR A 4 1.11 1.24 -2.85
CA THR A 4 0.53 2.41 -3.52
C THR A 4 1.60 3.09 -4.36
N VAL A 5 1.31 3.35 -5.63
CA VAL A 5 2.20 4.12 -6.50
C VAL A 5 2.01 5.60 -6.22
N LEU A 6 3.10 6.28 -5.89
CA LEU A 6 3.13 7.72 -5.69
C LEU A 6 3.39 8.47 -7.00
N GLU A 7 4.36 8.02 -7.78
CA GLU A 7 4.81 8.70 -9.01
C GLU A 7 5.44 7.70 -9.99
N ARG A 8 5.41 8.01 -11.28
CA ARG A 8 6.00 7.19 -12.36
C ARG A 8 7.02 7.98 -13.18
N PHE A 9 8.16 7.35 -13.48
CA PHE A 9 9.24 7.95 -14.26
C PHE A 9 9.60 7.04 -15.44
N PRO A 10 9.79 7.57 -16.67
CA PRO A 10 10.17 6.76 -17.82
C PRO A 10 11.58 6.20 -17.64
N ALA A 11 11.79 4.91 -17.94
CA ALA A 11 13.10 4.27 -17.78
C ALA A 11 14.11 4.70 -18.87
N GLY A 12 13.62 5.08 -20.06
CA GLY A 12 14.45 5.51 -21.19
C GLY A 12 14.96 6.96 -21.15
N GLY A 13 14.81 7.68 -20.04
CA GLY A 13 15.28 9.06 -19.93
C GLY A 13 16.82 9.18 -19.90
N PRO A 14 17.41 10.33 -20.27
CA PRO A 14 18.87 10.52 -20.30
C PRO A 14 19.56 10.35 -18.93
N ARG A 15 18.78 10.34 -17.84
CA ARG A 15 19.26 10.17 -16.47
C ARG A 15 18.89 8.81 -15.84
N GLY A 16 18.32 7.88 -16.61
CA GLY A 16 17.96 6.54 -16.12
C GLY A 16 17.04 6.58 -14.89
N SER A 17 17.35 5.79 -13.86
CA SER A 17 16.58 5.69 -12.61
C SER A 17 16.74 6.89 -11.67
N TRP A 18 17.72 7.78 -11.91
CA TRP A 18 18.09 8.84 -10.97
C TRP A 18 16.91 9.74 -10.54
N PRO A 19 16.00 10.19 -11.42
CA PRO A 19 14.84 10.99 -11.00
C PRO A 19 13.90 10.25 -10.03
N ALA A 20 13.74 8.94 -10.22
CA ALA A 20 12.92 8.11 -9.34
C ALA A 20 13.60 7.91 -7.98
N GLU A 21 14.93 7.77 -7.97
CA GLU A 21 15.74 7.64 -6.75
C GLU A 21 15.73 8.93 -5.92
N GLU A 22 15.91 10.10 -6.55
CA GLU A 22 15.82 11.39 -5.87
C GLU A 22 14.45 11.60 -5.24
N PHE A 23 13.38 11.33 -6.00
CA PHE A 23 12.02 11.46 -5.48
C PHE A 23 11.77 10.49 -4.32
N ALA A 24 12.21 9.24 -4.43
CA ALA A 24 12.11 8.28 -3.33
C ALA A 24 12.94 8.72 -2.10
N GLY A 25 14.11 9.33 -2.32
CA GLY A 25 14.96 9.91 -1.27
C GLY A 25 14.26 11.05 -0.54
N ALA A 26 13.74 12.03 -1.27
CA ALA A 26 12.98 13.15 -0.69
C ALA A 26 11.79 12.66 0.14
N ARG A 27 11.04 11.65 -0.35
CA ARG A 27 9.95 11.05 0.42
C ARG A 27 10.43 10.35 1.69
N ARG A 28 11.61 9.72 1.68
CA ARG A 28 12.19 9.12 2.89
C ARG A 28 12.61 10.17 3.90
N ASP A 29 13.14 11.30 3.44
CA ASP A 29 13.50 12.42 4.31
C ASP A 29 12.27 13.06 4.95
N GLU A 30 11.12 13.02 4.26
CA GLU A 30 9.79 13.37 4.81
C GLU A 30 9.22 12.30 5.76
N GLY A 31 9.90 11.17 5.96
CA GLY A 31 9.46 10.05 6.80
C GLY A 31 8.53 9.06 6.11
N VAL A 32 8.32 9.18 4.80
CA VAL A 32 7.52 8.26 4.00
C VAL A 32 8.40 7.10 3.51
N PRO A 33 8.04 5.83 3.78
CA PRO A 33 8.85 4.68 3.39
C PRO A 33 8.72 4.35 1.89
N ALA A 34 9.23 5.26 1.05
CA ALA A 34 9.17 5.15 -0.41
C ALA A 34 10.26 4.21 -0.97
N ARG A 35 9.93 3.47 -2.03
CA ARG A 35 10.84 2.57 -2.75
C ARG A 35 10.66 2.73 -4.26
N VAL A 36 11.75 2.59 -5.00
CA VAL A 36 11.74 2.56 -6.46
C VAL A 36 11.65 1.10 -6.91
N VAL A 37 10.81 0.81 -7.88
CA VAL A 37 10.79 -0.49 -8.56
C VAL A 37 10.60 -0.26 -10.04
N MET A 38 11.28 -1.08 -10.84
CA MET A 38 11.12 -1.10 -12.29
C MET A 38 9.87 -1.89 -12.68
N ASP A 39 8.98 -1.24 -13.42
CA ASP A 39 7.90 -1.88 -14.16
C ASP A 39 8.40 -2.21 -15.56
N LEU A 40 8.54 -3.51 -15.83
CA LEU A 40 9.03 -4.01 -17.10
C LEU A 40 7.98 -3.93 -18.22
N GLU A 41 6.69 -3.93 -17.87
CA GLU A 41 5.61 -3.89 -18.86
C GLU A 41 5.50 -2.50 -19.50
N SER A 42 5.60 -1.45 -18.68
CA SER A 42 5.52 -0.06 -19.15
C SER A 42 6.89 0.60 -19.38
N ASP A 43 8.00 -0.13 -19.18
CA ASP A 43 9.37 0.40 -19.19
C ASP A 43 9.52 1.69 -18.35
N ALA A 44 9.11 1.60 -17.08
CA ALA A 44 9.03 2.76 -16.19
C ALA A 44 9.49 2.43 -14.77
N PHE A 45 10.14 3.38 -14.11
CA PHE A 45 10.40 3.32 -12.68
C PHE A 45 9.19 3.87 -11.90
N LEU A 46 8.65 3.05 -11.00
CA LEU A 46 7.53 3.39 -10.14
C LEU A 46 8.05 3.66 -8.73
N VAL A 47 7.79 4.86 -8.20
CA VAL A 47 8.01 5.14 -6.79
C VAL A 47 6.76 4.76 -6.02
N VAL A 48 6.94 3.91 -5.01
CA VAL A 48 5.85 3.30 -4.27
C VAL A 48 6.03 3.44 -2.78
N VAL A 49 4.94 3.31 -2.04
CA VAL A 49 4.97 3.14 -0.60
C VAL A 49 4.38 1.79 -0.23
N GLU A 50 5.09 1.09 0.64
CA GLU A 50 4.54 -0.08 1.30
C GLU A 50 3.66 0.42 2.43
N GLN A 51 2.35 0.46 2.18
CA GLN A 51 1.43 0.60 3.29
C GLN A 51 1.47 -0.73 4.03
N ARG A 52 2.02 -0.69 5.25
CA ARG A 52 1.72 -1.75 6.21
C ARG A 52 0.20 -1.85 6.18
N PRO A 53 -0.40 -3.01 5.87
CA PRO A 53 -1.84 -3.13 6.09
C PRO A 53 -2.06 -2.65 7.52
N PRO A 54 -3.09 -1.83 7.79
CA PRO A 54 -3.43 -1.58 9.18
C PRO A 54 -3.44 -2.97 9.80
N GLU A 55 -2.54 -3.22 10.75
CA GLU A 55 -2.68 -4.38 11.60
C GLU A 55 -4.15 -4.33 11.96
N ARG A 56 -4.90 -5.38 11.62
CA ARG A 56 -6.24 -5.50 12.16
C ARG A 56 -5.98 -5.46 13.66
N ARG A 57 -6.07 -4.27 14.26
CA ARG A 57 -6.31 -4.13 15.68
C ARG A 57 -7.52 -5.02 15.82
N LYS A 58 -7.33 -6.16 16.49
CA LYS A 58 -8.40 -7.08 16.80
C LYS A 58 -9.46 -6.20 17.46
N ALA A 59 -10.43 -5.74 16.67
CA ALA A 59 -11.68 -5.26 17.18
C ALA A 59 -12.38 -6.56 17.58
N GLU A 60 -11.98 -7.02 18.76
CA GLU A 60 -12.79 -7.86 19.60
C GLU A 60 -14.10 -7.11 19.81
N GLY A 61 -15.03 -7.40 18.91
CA GLY A 61 -16.40 -6.93 18.90
C GLY A 61 -17.29 -8.14 18.75
N ARG A 62 -17.20 -9.03 19.75
CA ARG A 62 -18.35 -9.75 20.30
C ARG A 62 -19.40 -10.16 19.25
N LEU A 63 -19.25 -11.35 18.68
CA LEU A 63 -20.42 -12.13 18.28
C LEU A 63 -21.18 -12.47 19.58
N VAL A 64 -21.98 -11.50 20.04
CA VAL A 64 -23.08 -11.75 20.98
C VAL A 64 -23.88 -12.88 20.38
N GLY A 65 -24.08 -13.92 21.20
CA GLY A 65 -24.76 -15.13 20.80
C GLY A 65 -26.02 -14.84 20.01
N GLN A 66 -26.16 -15.57 18.91
CA GLN A 66 -27.45 -15.78 18.26
C GLN A 66 -28.34 -16.57 19.23
N ARG A 67 -28.84 -15.88 20.26
CA ARG A 67 -30.06 -16.25 20.97
C ARG A 67 -31.20 -15.68 20.14
N THR A 68 -31.70 -16.49 19.23
CA THR A 68 -33.12 -16.44 18.88
C THR A 68 -33.65 -17.84 19.09
N ALA A 69 -33.79 -18.19 20.36
CA ALA A 69 -34.78 -19.15 20.78
C ALA A 69 -36.15 -18.47 20.58
N GLU A 70 -36.75 -18.66 19.41
CA GLU A 70 -38.17 -18.40 19.21
C GLU A 70 -38.85 -19.75 18.94
N ARG A 71 -38.98 -20.52 20.02
CA ARG A 71 -40.18 -21.33 20.23
C ARG A 71 -41.19 -20.42 20.91
N ALA A 72 -42.22 -20.00 20.20
CA ALA A 72 -43.59 -19.92 20.70
C ALA A 72 -44.51 -19.42 19.58
N ARG A 73 -45.57 -20.21 19.33
CA ARG A 73 -46.66 -20.05 18.33
C ARG A 73 -46.23 -20.69 17.00
N GLU A 74 -46.74 -21.85 16.61
CA GLU A 74 -48.12 -22.37 16.72
C GLU A 74 -48.16 -23.88 17.02
#